data_AF-A0A1Y2FBI7-F1
#
_entry.id   AF-A0A1Y2FBI7-F1
#
_cell.length_a   1.000
_cell.length_b   1.000
_cell.length_c   1.000
_cell.angle_alpha   90.00
_cell.angle_beta   90.00
_cell.angle_gamma   90.00
#
_symmetry.space_group_name_H-M   'P 1'
#
loop_
_entity.id
_entity.type
_entity.pdbx_description
1 polymer ?
#
loop_
_entity_poly.entity_id
_entity_poly.type
_entity_poly.pdbx_seq_one_letter_code
_entity_poly.pdbx_strand_id
1 'polypeptide(L)'
;MSSYASLIPPKTQRTYTIAVLLLGLFLVLSGTWRQRDHLPTFDALAGEPYCASDQLAVGQWLPIQFDARTWPILKDSAGYLCSDNRHALMCGTSEPSQLPRLAAANSWRWKPQGCALRPFDAAALSHRLGANSRKGTKGRGILFVGDSLQLQQVQSFECLMGRHVQEGFISDYEVGSLELSNGAGKLEFVRTDYTVQPEDWTLMYPETEEPANHTRFDRKWTHMVEDKEFVVLNTGAHWGDHRSMWIERYTNMAKEVIAFIDQFPHITLIVRTSVPGHTNCSQYSAPLLEDDPDSHNSYNWQGFTLFNNVWRDILAKHPKHILLDVGATSLRGDGHRNPDVDCLHYCLPGPVDTWNTLLYHIIMGL
;
A
#
# COMPACT_ATOMS: atom_id res chain seq x y z
N MET A 1 -20.93 -76.92 13.81
CA MET A 1 -21.51 -75.58 14.07
C MET A 1 -20.40 -74.66 14.51
N SER A 2 -20.44 -73.42 14.02
CA SER A 2 -19.33 -72.48 13.83
C SER A 2 -18.46 -72.16 15.05
N SER A 3 -17.14 -72.17 14.86
CA SER A 3 -16.14 -71.56 15.75
C SER A 3 -15.89 -70.13 15.29
N TYR A 4 -16.30 -69.13 16.09
CA TYR A 4 -15.87 -67.75 15.91
C TYR A 4 -14.43 -67.60 16.42
N ALA A 5 -13.47 -67.52 15.50
CA ALA A 5 -12.09 -67.16 15.79
C ALA A 5 -11.95 -65.63 15.89
N SER A 6 -11.28 -65.23 16.97
CA SER A 6 -10.81 -63.89 17.33
C SER A 6 -10.11 -63.14 16.18
N LEU A 7 -10.62 -61.95 15.83
CA LEU A 7 -9.93 -60.98 14.99
C LEU A 7 -9.12 -60.01 15.87
N ILE A 8 -8.07 -60.52 16.52
CA ILE A 8 -7.00 -59.68 17.05
C ILE A 8 -5.87 -59.71 16.01
N PRO A 9 -5.52 -58.57 15.38
CA PRO A 9 -4.49 -58.55 14.34
C PRO A 9 -3.11 -58.89 14.92
N PRO A 10 -2.26 -59.60 14.18
CA PRO A 10 -0.96 -60.06 14.64
C PRO A 10 -0.01 -58.90 14.98
N LYS A 11 0.90 -59.13 15.94
CA LYS A 11 1.84 -58.14 16.51
C LYS A 11 2.61 -57.30 15.48
N THR A 12 2.84 -57.84 14.28
CA THR A 12 3.51 -57.14 13.18
C THR A 12 2.69 -55.98 12.61
N GLN A 13 1.35 -56.08 12.57
CA GLN A 13 0.50 -54.97 12.11
C GLN A 13 0.47 -53.79 13.10
N ARG A 14 0.56 -54.04 14.42
CA ARG A 14 0.65 -52.98 15.45
C ARG A 14 1.90 -52.12 15.28
N THR A 15 3.03 -52.72 14.91
CA THR A 15 4.28 -51.98 14.65
C THR A 15 4.18 -51.08 13.42
N TYR A 16 3.48 -51.50 12.36
CA TYR A 16 3.28 -50.66 11.17
C TYR A 16 2.31 -49.51 11.42
N THR A 17 1.22 -49.72 12.18
CA THR A 17 0.28 -48.64 12.49
C THR A 17 0.89 -47.59 13.43
N ILE A 18 1.72 -48.01 14.39
CA ILE A 18 2.46 -47.08 15.27
C ILE A 18 3.57 -46.35 14.49
N ALA A 19 4.27 -47.02 13.57
CA ALA A 19 5.28 -46.37 12.73
C ALA A 19 4.68 -45.33 11.77
N VAL A 20 3.50 -45.59 11.18
CA VAL A 20 2.81 -44.63 10.30
C VAL A 20 2.22 -43.46 11.10
N LEU A 21 1.69 -43.69 12.31
CA LEU A 21 1.24 -42.61 13.19
C LEU A 21 2.41 -41.78 13.73
N LEU A 22 3.56 -42.40 14.03
CA LEU A 22 4.77 -41.67 14.44
C LEU A 22 5.41 -40.92 13.28
N LEU A 23 5.44 -41.45 12.04
CA LEU A 23 5.87 -40.70 10.85
C LEU A 23 4.88 -39.58 10.51
N GLY A 24 3.57 -39.79 10.69
CA GLY A 24 2.55 -38.76 10.55
C GLY A 24 2.69 -37.67 11.61
N LEU A 25 2.96 -38.02 12.87
CA LEU A 25 3.24 -37.06 13.94
C LEU A 25 4.59 -36.37 13.74
N PHE A 26 5.60 -37.06 13.21
CA PHE A 26 6.90 -36.46 12.88
C PHE A 26 6.78 -35.54 11.67
N LEU A 27 5.94 -35.84 10.67
CA LEU A 27 5.66 -34.95 9.53
C LEU A 27 4.74 -33.78 9.90
N VAL A 28 3.89 -33.90 10.93
CA VAL A 28 3.09 -32.80 11.50
C VAL A 28 3.95 -31.93 12.44
N LEU A 29 4.86 -32.53 13.21
CA LEU A 29 5.79 -31.84 14.12
C LEU A 29 7.06 -31.33 13.42
N SER A 30 7.41 -31.88 12.26
CA SER A 30 8.40 -31.32 11.33
C SER A 30 7.73 -30.45 10.27
N GLY A 31 6.40 -30.52 10.11
CA GLY A 31 5.61 -29.71 9.18
C GLY A 31 5.32 -28.30 9.70
N THR A 32 5.58 -28.04 10.98
CA THR A 32 5.94 -26.71 11.46
C THR A 32 7.41 -26.43 11.13
N TRP A 33 7.76 -26.57 9.84
CA TRP A 33 8.84 -25.77 9.27
C TRP A 33 8.40 -24.34 9.48
N ARG A 34 8.92 -23.78 10.56
CA ARG A 34 9.30 -22.40 10.76
C ARG A 34 9.52 -21.76 9.38
N GLN A 35 8.46 -21.26 8.75
CA GLN A 35 8.54 -20.08 7.91
C GLN A 35 9.02 -19.03 8.91
N ARG A 36 10.34 -19.00 9.10
CA ARG A 36 11.01 -17.76 9.46
C ARG A 36 10.51 -16.82 8.39
N ASP A 37 9.74 -15.85 8.81
CA ASP A 37 9.55 -14.63 8.07
C ASP A 37 10.92 -14.27 7.51
N HIS A 38 11.13 -14.49 6.21
CA HIS A 38 12.30 -13.99 5.51
C HIS A 38 12.08 -12.49 5.26
N LEU A 39 11.62 -11.78 6.30
CA LEU A 39 11.95 -10.38 6.44
C LEU A 39 13.48 -10.35 6.59
N PRO A 40 14.18 -9.45 5.88
CA PRO A 40 15.61 -9.28 6.05
C PRO A 40 15.92 -9.18 7.54
N THR A 41 16.82 -10.05 8.00
CA THR A 41 17.25 -10.16 9.39
C THR A 41 17.46 -8.78 10.00
N PHE A 42 16.94 -8.58 11.21
CA PHE A 42 17.06 -7.39 12.08
C PHE A 42 18.50 -6.83 12.22
N ASP A 43 19.51 -7.56 11.74
CA ASP A 43 20.94 -7.32 11.94
C ASP A 43 21.52 -6.12 11.16
N ALA A 44 20.74 -5.39 10.36
CA ALA A 44 21.19 -4.14 9.74
C ALA A 44 20.80 -2.87 10.52
N LEU A 45 20.04 -2.98 11.63
CA LEU A 45 19.44 -1.84 12.34
C LEU A 45 19.65 -1.85 13.86
N ALA A 46 20.53 -2.71 14.39
CA ALA A 46 20.85 -2.74 15.82
C ALA A 46 21.63 -1.48 16.24
N GLY A 47 20.94 -0.36 16.47
CA GLY A 47 21.49 0.84 17.09
C GLY A 47 21.05 2.20 16.52
N GLU A 48 20.46 2.25 15.32
CA GLU A 48 19.94 3.51 14.77
C GLU A 48 18.53 3.81 15.35
N PRO A 49 18.23 5.05 15.76
CA PRO A 49 16.87 5.43 16.15
C PRO A 49 15.92 5.34 14.95
N TYR A 50 14.63 5.11 15.22
CA TYR A 50 13.60 5.18 14.18
C TYR A 50 13.44 6.62 13.68
N CYS A 51 13.22 6.78 12.39
CA CYS A 51 12.99 8.08 11.78
C CYS A 51 11.74 8.77 12.35
N ALA A 52 11.80 10.09 12.49
CA ALA A 52 10.60 10.92 12.57
C ALA A 52 10.00 11.10 11.15
N SER A 53 8.74 11.55 11.07
CA SER A 53 8.01 11.69 9.80
C SER A 53 8.68 12.65 8.81
N ASP A 54 9.36 13.69 9.31
CA ASP A 54 10.08 14.70 8.51
C ASP A 54 11.46 14.22 8.03
N GLN A 55 11.94 13.08 8.51
CA GLN A 55 13.23 12.48 8.14
C GLN A 55 13.11 11.42 7.03
N LEU A 56 11.89 11.09 6.61
CA LEU A 56 11.63 9.97 5.70
C LEU A 56 12.03 10.24 4.24
N ALA A 57 12.01 11.51 3.83
CA ALA A 57 12.15 11.91 2.43
C ALA A 57 13.61 11.98 1.92
N VAL A 58 14.59 12.09 2.82
CA VAL A 58 16.01 12.25 2.47
C VAL A 58 16.76 10.95 2.78
N GLY A 59 17.47 10.42 1.78
CA GLY A 59 18.10 9.11 1.87
C GLY A 59 18.62 8.63 0.53
N GLN A 60 18.74 7.31 0.40
CA GLN A 60 19.23 6.68 -0.82
C GLN A 60 18.57 5.31 -1.06
N TRP A 61 18.48 4.93 -2.33
CA TRP A 61 18.11 3.57 -2.72
C TRP A 61 19.33 2.64 -2.59
N LEU A 62 19.18 1.58 -1.81
CA LEU A 62 20.22 0.56 -1.63
C LEU A 62 19.83 -0.71 -2.38
N PRO A 63 20.77 -1.34 -3.09
CA PRO A 63 20.52 -2.63 -3.71
C PRO A 63 20.30 -3.69 -2.64
N ILE A 64 19.41 -4.64 -2.90
CA ILE A 64 19.14 -5.78 -2.04
C ILE A 64 19.22 -7.09 -2.83
N GLN A 65 19.49 -8.17 -2.13
CA GLN A 65 19.25 -9.50 -2.68
C GLN A 65 17.73 -9.72 -2.73
N PHE A 66 17.24 -10.04 -3.92
CA PHE A 66 15.83 -10.25 -4.17
C PHE A 66 15.66 -11.48 -5.07
N ASP A 67 14.91 -12.48 -4.60
CA ASP A 67 14.72 -13.71 -5.36
C ASP A 67 13.54 -13.56 -6.31
N ALA A 68 13.83 -13.65 -7.61
CA ALA A 68 12.83 -13.45 -8.66
C ALA A 68 12.97 -14.48 -9.79
N ARG A 69 13.39 -15.71 -9.47
CA ARG A 69 13.54 -16.77 -10.49
C ARG A 69 12.24 -17.12 -11.22
N THR A 70 11.10 -16.93 -10.56
CA THR A 70 9.76 -17.14 -11.12
C THR A 70 8.80 -16.10 -10.56
N TRP A 71 7.63 -15.93 -11.20
CA TRP A 71 6.60 -15.01 -10.71
C TRP A 71 6.14 -15.31 -9.27
N PRO A 72 5.84 -16.57 -8.88
CA PRO A 72 5.49 -16.87 -7.49
C PRO A 72 6.61 -16.52 -6.50
N ILE A 73 7.88 -16.77 -6.87
CA ILE A 73 9.03 -16.46 -6.00
C ILE A 73 9.24 -14.96 -5.87
N LEU A 74 9.04 -14.19 -6.95
CA LEU A 74 9.08 -12.72 -6.91
C LEU A 74 8.02 -12.16 -5.96
N LYS A 75 6.79 -12.68 -6.03
CA LYS A 75 5.71 -12.25 -5.11
C LYS A 75 6.03 -12.60 -3.67
N ASP A 76 6.48 -13.82 -3.42
CA ASP A 76 6.87 -14.28 -2.08
C ASP A 76 8.01 -13.40 -1.51
N SER A 77 9.01 -13.08 -2.33
CA SER A 77 10.13 -12.19 -1.95
C SER A 77 9.70 -10.75 -1.67
N ALA A 78 8.66 -10.25 -2.34
CA ALA A 78 8.04 -8.96 -2.05
C ALA A 78 7.12 -8.99 -0.82
N GLY A 79 6.85 -10.17 -0.24
CA GLY A 79 5.90 -10.35 0.85
C GLY A 79 4.43 -10.27 0.41
N TYR A 80 4.15 -10.44 -0.89
CA TYR A 80 2.81 -10.34 -1.46
C TYR A 80 2.03 -11.64 -1.31
N LEU A 81 0.88 -11.57 -0.62
CA LEU A 81 -0.07 -12.68 -0.53
C LEU A 81 -1.48 -12.25 -0.94
N CYS A 82 -1.71 -12.09 -2.24
CA CYS A 82 -2.98 -11.72 -2.85
C CYS A 82 -3.19 -12.45 -4.19
N SER A 83 -4.43 -12.49 -4.68
CA SER A 83 -4.74 -13.13 -5.98
C SER A 83 -4.14 -12.36 -7.16
N ASP A 84 -3.56 -13.10 -8.12
CA ASP A 84 -2.80 -12.58 -9.26
C ASP A 84 -3.65 -11.78 -10.27
N ASN A 85 -4.93 -12.11 -10.42
CA ASN A 85 -5.77 -11.62 -11.53
C ASN A 85 -6.71 -10.47 -11.15
N ARG A 86 -6.47 -9.78 -10.02
CA ARG A 86 -7.46 -8.82 -9.50
C ARG A 86 -7.27 -7.40 -10.00
N HIS A 87 -6.06 -7.01 -10.41
CA HIS A 87 -5.78 -5.59 -10.69
C HIS A 87 -4.84 -5.39 -11.87
N ALA A 88 -5.18 -4.44 -12.72
CA ALA A 88 -4.40 -4.13 -13.93
C ALA A 88 -2.96 -3.67 -13.61
N LEU A 89 -2.73 -3.13 -12.41
CA LEU A 89 -1.44 -2.65 -11.92
C LEU A 89 -0.50 -3.78 -11.46
N MET A 90 -1.01 -5.01 -11.36
CA MET A 90 -0.22 -6.22 -11.16
C MET A 90 0.38 -6.60 -12.51
N CYS A 91 1.54 -6.04 -12.84
CA CYS A 91 2.20 -6.21 -14.14
C CYS A 91 2.58 -7.67 -14.47
N GLY A 92 2.58 -8.55 -13.47
CA GLY A 92 2.66 -9.97 -13.71
C GLY A 92 1.28 -10.52 -14.00
N THR A 93 1.11 -11.14 -15.18
CA THR A 93 0.23 -12.32 -15.34
C THR A 93 0.25 -12.96 -16.73
N SER A 94 0.84 -12.33 -17.77
CA SER A 94 0.85 -12.97 -19.11
C SER A 94 2.15 -12.90 -19.90
N GLU A 95 3.14 -12.09 -19.49
CA GLU A 95 4.35 -11.83 -20.28
C GLU A 95 5.61 -12.22 -19.52
N PRO A 96 6.15 -13.45 -19.70
CA PRO A 96 7.40 -13.89 -19.06
C PRO A 96 8.59 -12.96 -19.34
N SER A 97 8.55 -12.21 -20.45
CA SER A 97 9.56 -11.21 -20.83
C SER A 97 9.71 -10.06 -19.81
N GLN A 98 8.69 -9.81 -18.98
CA GLN A 98 8.72 -8.74 -17.98
C GLN A 98 9.44 -9.14 -16.69
N LEU A 99 9.67 -10.44 -16.44
CA LEU A 99 10.24 -10.92 -15.16
C LEU A 99 11.61 -10.29 -14.83
N PRO A 100 12.58 -10.19 -15.76
CA PRO A 100 13.87 -9.56 -15.46
C PRO A 100 13.73 -8.09 -15.09
N ARG A 101 12.83 -7.35 -15.73
CA ARG A 101 12.58 -5.93 -15.43
C ARG A 101 11.95 -5.76 -14.05
N LEU A 102 10.94 -6.58 -13.71
CA LEU A 102 10.32 -6.55 -12.39
C LEU A 102 11.28 -7.02 -11.29
N ALA A 103 12.13 -8.01 -11.58
CA ALA A 103 13.21 -8.40 -10.67
C ALA A 103 14.17 -7.23 -10.39
N ALA A 104 14.63 -6.52 -11.44
CA ALA A 104 15.50 -5.37 -11.30
C ALA A 104 14.84 -4.25 -10.48
N ALA A 105 13.59 -3.90 -10.79
CA ALA A 105 12.85 -2.87 -10.07
C ALA A 105 12.59 -3.22 -8.59
N ASN A 106 12.43 -4.50 -8.25
CA ASN A 106 12.22 -4.93 -6.86
C ASN A 106 13.53 -5.17 -6.09
N SER A 107 14.70 -5.05 -6.74
CA SER A 107 16.01 -5.25 -6.10
C SER A 107 16.54 -4.02 -5.36
N TRP A 108 15.65 -3.12 -4.93
CA TRP A 108 16.01 -1.86 -4.29
C TRP A 108 15.16 -1.59 -3.05
N ARG A 109 15.79 -1.09 -1.99
CA ARG A 109 15.10 -0.59 -0.79
C ARG A 109 15.49 0.85 -0.50
N TRP A 110 14.53 1.64 -0.04
CA TRP A 110 14.81 2.98 0.45
C TRP A 110 15.46 2.92 1.84
N LYS A 111 16.56 3.65 2.04
CA LYS A 111 17.19 3.88 3.35
C LYS A 111 17.23 5.40 3.62
N PRO A 112 16.41 5.91 4.56
CA PRO A 112 16.55 7.28 5.05
C PRO A 112 17.94 7.55 5.64
N GLN A 113 18.35 8.82 5.63
CA GLN A 113 19.64 9.22 6.15
C GLN A 113 19.64 9.27 7.68
N GLY A 114 20.51 8.48 8.32
CA GLY A 114 20.79 8.58 9.76
C GLY A 114 19.74 7.99 10.70
N CYS A 115 18.76 7.25 10.18
CA CYS A 115 17.72 6.61 10.98
C CYS A 115 17.17 5.34 10.30
N ALA A 116 16.48 4.53 11.11
CA ALA A 116 15.90 3.26 10.71
C ALA A 116 14.43 3.39 10.30
N LEU A 117 14.01 2.62 9.29
CA LEU A 117 12.60 2.35 9.02
C LEU A 117 12.13 1.10 9.78
N ARG A 118 10.83 1.06 10.09
CA ARG A 118 10.20 -0.17 10.59
C ARG A 118 9.87 -1.04 9.38
N PRO A 119 10.34 -2.29 9.31
CA PRO A 119 9.90 -3.22 8.26
C PRO A 119 8.39 -3.42 8.35
N PHE A 120 7.71 -3.48 7.20
CA PHE A 120 6.27 -3.69 7.18
C PHE A 120 5.91 -5.03 7.85
N ASP A 121 5.02 -4.98 8.83
CA ASP A 121 4.50 -6.14 9.55
C ASP A 121 2.97 -6.06 9.62
N ALA A 122 2.32 -6.86 8.78
CA ALA A 122 0.87 -6.92 8.68
C ALA A 122 0.19 -7.36 9.98
N ALA A 123 0.81 -8.26 10.74
CA ALA A 123 0.26 -8.76 12.00
C ALA A 123 0.31 -7.67 13.07
N ALA A 124 1.44 -6.98 13.19
CA ALA A 124 1.60 -5.85 14.10
C ALA A 124 0.63 -4.71 13.77
N LEU A 125 0.46 -4.38 12.49
CA LEU A 125 -0.47 -3.35 12.06
C LEU A 125 -1.93 -3.72 12.36
N SER A 126 -2.33 -4.94 12.03
CA SER A 126 -3.66 -5.47 12.33
C SER A 126 -3.94 -5.44 13.84
N HIS A 127 -2.95 -5.78 14.68
CA HIS A 127 -3.08 -5.65 16.12
C HIS A 127 -3.20 -4.18 16.58
N ARG A 128 -2.39 -3.26 16.03
CA ARG A 128 -2.42 -1.81 16.38
C ARG A 128 -3.77 -1.17 16.06
N LEU A 129 -4.35 -1.47 14.90
CA LEU A 129 -5.67 -0.96 14.51
C LEU A 129 -6.80 -1.58 15.34
N GLY A 130 -6.61 -2.82 15.81
CA GLY A 130 -7.55 -3.51 16.69
C GLY A 130 -7.45 -3.12 18.16
N ALA A 131 -6.37 -2.45 18.60
CA ALA A 131 -6.08 -2.22 20.01
C ALA A 131 -7.16 -1.37 20.73
N ASN A 132 -7.79 -0.43 20.02
CA ASN A 132 -8.87 0.41 20.56
C ASN A 132 -10.27 -0.23 20.43
N SER A 133 -10.36 -1.47 19.93
CA SER A 133 -11.63 -2.19 19.85
C SER A 133 -12.17 -2.50 21.26
N ARG A 134 -13.43 -2.17 21.51
CA ARG A 134 -14.14 -2.59 22.72
C ARG A 134 -14.80 -3.93 22.46
N LYS A 135 -15.15 -4.67 23.51
CA LYS A 135 -15.84 -5.96 23.40
C LYS A 135 -17.12 -5.81 22.57
N GLY A 136 -17.12 -6.38 21.37
CA GLY A 136 -18.25 -6.33 20.42
C GLY A 136 -18.18 -5.21 19.37
N THR A 137 -17.13 -4.38 19.34
CA THR A 137 -16.90 -3.40 18.26
C THR A 137 -15.65 -3.76 17.47
N LYS A 138 -15.63 -3.48 16.16
CA LYS A 138 -14.38 -3.51 15.39
C LYS A 138 -13.57 -2.23 15.68
N GLY A 139 -12.27 -2.28 15.38
CA GLY A 139 -11.39 -1.13 15.29
C GLY A 139 -11.83 -0.20 14.17
N ARG A 140 -11.25 0.99 14.14
CA ARG A 140 -11.68 2.07 13.25
C ARG A 140 -11.07 1.97 11.85
N GLY A 141 -9.98 1.23 11.66
CA GLY A 141 -9.43 0.97 10.34
C GLY A 141 -8.92 2.21 9.61
N ILE A 142 -8.82 2.12 8.27
CA ILE A 142 -8.16 3.11 7.41
C ILE A 142 -9.03 3.36 6.16
N LEU A 143 -9.19 4.62 5.79
CA LEU A 143 -9.80 5.01 4.50
C LEU A 143 -8.75 5.62 3.57
N PHE A 144 -8.61 5.06 2.38
CA PHE A 144 -7.83 5.60 1.28
C PHE A 144 -8.74 6.41 0.35
N VAL A 145 -8.45 7.70 0.15
CA VAL A 145 -9.24 8.63 -0.67
C VAL A 145 -8.35 9.20 -1.76
N GLY A 146 -8.74 9.09 -3.03
CA GLY A 146 -7.93 9.68 -4.08
C GLY A 146 -8.09 9.13 -5.48
N ASP A 147 -7.08 9.41 -6.30
CA ASP A 147 -7.02 9.09 -7.72
C ASP A 147 -6.46 7.67 -8.03
N SER A 148 -5.96 7.44 -9.24
CA SER A 148 -5.44 6.13 -9.69
C SER A 148 -4.11 5.78 -9.04
N LEU A 149 -3.35 6.77 -8.61
CA LEU A 149 -2.16 6.55 -7.81
C LEU A 149 -2.55 6.14 -6.38
N GLN A 150 -3.67 6.62 -5.85
CA GLN A 150 -4.22 6.13 -4.57
C GLN A 150 -4.72 4.70 -4.67
N LEU A 151 -5.42 4.35 -5.75
CA LEU A 151 -5.80 2.97 -6.05
C LEU A 151 -4.56 2.06 -6.07
N GLN A 152 -3.49 2.50 -6.72
CA GLN A 152 -2.23 1.76 -6.79
C GLN A 152 -1.64 1.47 -5.40
N GLN A 153 -1.61 2.50 -4.54
CA GLN A 153 -1.09 2.36 -3.18
C GLN A 153 -1.90 1.32 -2.38
N VAL A 154 -3.23 1.40 -2.42
CA VAL A 154 -4.09 0.51 -1.62
C VAL A 154 -4.09 -0.93 -2.14
N GLN A 155 -3.88 -1.15 -3.45
CA GLN A 155 -3.71 -2.50 -4.01
C GLN A 155 -2.40 -3.14 -3.55
N SER A 156 -1.30 -2.38 -3.51
CA SER A 156 -0.06 -2.84 -2.88
C SER A 156 -0.27 -3.17 -1.40
N PHE A 157 -1.00 -2.30 -0.69
CA PHE A 157 -1.29 -2.49 0.73
C PHE A 157 -2.12 -3.75 0.98
N GLU A 158 -3.14 -4.03 0.16
CA GLU A 158 -3.92 -5.29 0.20
C GLU A 158 -2.98 -6.51 0.15
N CYS A 159 -2.06 -6.51 -0.80
CA CYS A 159 -1.13 -7.62 -1.01
C CYS A 159 -0.13 -7.78 0.13
N LEU A 160 0.38 -6.68 0.69
CA LEU A 160 1.28 -6.70 1.85
C LEU A 160 0.55 -7.13 3.13
N MET A 161 -0.73 -6.81 3.30
CA MET A 161 -1.54 -7.29 4.42
C MET A 161 -1.79 -8.79 4.34
N GLY A 162 -1.88 -9.35 3.12
CA GLY A 162 -1.86 -10.78 2.89
C GLY A 162 -2.95 -11.53 3.64
N ARG A 163 -2.55 -12.51 4.46
CA ARG A 163 -3.46 -13.33 5.28
C ARG A 163 -4.27 -12.55 6.33
N HIS A 164 -3.94 -11.28 6.56
CA HIS A 164 -4.66 -10.41 7.48
C HIS A 164 -5.85 -9.71 6.83
N VAL A 165 -6.05 -9.91 5.52
CA VAL A 165 -7.30 -9.62 4.82
C VAL A 165 -8.22 -10.84 4.92
N GLN A 166 -9.37 -10.70 5.57
CA GLN A 166 -10.32 -11.79 5.79
C GLN A 166 -11.33 -11.91 4.65
N GLU A 167 -11.87 -10.78 4.20
CA GLU A 167 -12.93 -10.71 3.20
C GLU A 167 -12.83 -9.40 2.43
N GLY A 168 -13.38 -9.40 1.20
CA GLY A 168 -13.48 -8.23 0.35
C GLY A 168 -12.39 -8.14 -0.71
N PHE A 169 -12.42 -7.05 -1.46
CA PHE A 169 -11.43 -6.71 -2.47
C PHE A 169 -11.40 -5.20 -2.72
N ILE A 170 -10.29 -4.71 -3.25
CA ILE A 170 -10.18 -3.33 -3.73
C ILE A 170 -10.62 -3.26 -5.20
N SER A 171 -11.38 -2.23 -5.54
CA SER A 171 -11.86 -1.94 -6.90
C SER A 171 -11.87 -0.43 -7.15
N ASP A 172 -11.78 -0.03 -8.41
CA ASP A 172 -12.05 1.34 -8.87
C ASP A 172 -13.45 1.50 -9.46
N TYR A 173 -14.19 0.40 -9.65
CA TYR A 173 -15.56 0.42 -10.14
C TYR A 173 -16.58 0.73 -9.04
N GLU A 174 -16.27 0.37 -7.80
CA GLU A 174 -17.10 0.57 -6.62
C GLU A 174 -16.22 0.93 -5.42
N VAL A 175 -16.83 1.25 -4.29
CA VAL A 175 -16.08 1.45 -3.05
C VAL A 175 -15.41 0.13 -2.66
N GLY A 176 -14.08 0.11 -2.69
CA GLY A 176 -13.30 -1.04 -2.25
C GLY A 176 -13.34 -1.15 -0.74
N SER A 177 -13.53 -2.36 -0.21
CA SER A 177 -13.60 -2.61 1.22
C SER A 177 -12.99 -3.96 1.55
N LEU A 178 -12.07 -3.97 2.52
CA LEU A 178 -11.38 -5.14 3.03
C LEU A 178 -11.64 -5.25 4.53
N GLU A 179 -12.14 -6.38 4.97
CA GLU A 179 -12.25 -6.70 6.40
C GLU A 179 -10.89 -7.22 6.90
N LEU A 180 -10.33 -6.55 7.91
CA LEU A 180 -9.03 -6.90 8.47
C LEU A 180 -9.18 -7.82 9.69
N SER A 181 -8.20 -8.70 9.87
CA SER A 181 -8.13 -9.63 11.00
C SER A 181 -7.98 -8.92 12.36
N ASN A 182 -8.08 -9.68 13.45
CA ASN A 182 -7.85 -9.21 14.82
C ASN A 182 -8.75 -8.02 15.25
N GLY A 183 -9.93 -7.90 14.64
CA GLY A 183 -10.84 -6.80 14.92
C GLY A 183 -10.27 -5.44 14.52
N ALA A 184 -9.34 -5.36 13.57
CA ALA A 184 -8.71 -4.12 13.11
C ALA A 184 -9.67 -3.13 12.43
N GLY A 185 -10.88 -3.58 12.08
CA GLY A 185 -11.82 -2.79 11.30
C GLY A 185 -11.65 -3.03 9.81
N LYS A 186 -12.01 -2.02 9.02
CA LYS A 186 -11.95 -2.09 7.57
C LYS A 186 -10.82 -1.25 7.01
N LEU A 187 -10.23 -1.74 5.93
CA LEU A 187 -9.46 -0.93 5.01
C LEU A 187 -10.34 -0.64 3.79
N GLU A 188 -10.58 0.62 3.50
CA GLU A 188 -11.50 1.02 2.44
C GLU A 188 -10.82 1.96 1.43
N PHE A 189 -11.31 1.94 0.20
CA PHE A 189 -10.85 2.82 -0.86
C PHE A 189 -12.03 3.43 -1.60
N VAL A 190 -11.95 4.72 -1.83
CA VAL A 190 -12.92 5.47 -2.63
C VAL A 190 -12.19 6.28 -3.67
N ARG A 191 -12.53 6.01 -4.94
CA ARG A 191 -12.00 6.72 -6.09
C ARG A 191 -12.70 8.07 -6.22
N THR A 192 -11.93 9.13 -5.99
CA THR A 192 -12.35 10.52 -6.16
C THR A 192 -11.16 11.33 -6.66
N ASP A 193 -11.16 11.67 -7.96
CA ASP A 193 -9.98 12.24 -8.62
C ASP A 193 -9.63 13.62 -8.09
N TYR A 194 -10.63 14.42 -7.74
CA TYR A 194 -10.44 15.78 -7.24
C TYR A 194 -10.78 15.94 -5.75
N THR A 195 -11.36 14.93 -5.10
CA THR A 195 -11.93 14.98 -3.72
C THR A 195 -13.12 15.92 -3.53
N VAL A 196 -13.32 16.85 -4.46
CA VAL A 196 -14.43 17.79 -4.60
C VAL A 196 -15.17 17.54 -5.92
N GLN A 197 -16.38 18.08 -6.07
CA GLN A 197 -17.11 18.01 -7.33
C GLN A 197 -16.37 18.80 -8.42
N PRO A 198 -16.11 18.24 -9.61
CA PRO A 198 -15.41 18.95 -10.69
C PRO A 198 -16.14 20.19 -11.23
N GLU A 199 -17.46 20.24 -11.09
CA GLU A 199 -18.31 21.30 -11.64
C GLU A 199 -18.22 22.61 -10.84
N ASP A 200 -18.27 22.51 -9.52
CA ASP A 200 -18.36 23.67 -8.62
C ASP A 200 -17.27 23.70 -7.53
N TRP A 201 -16.40 22.69 -7.47
CA TRP A 201 -15.28 22.54 -6.54
C TRP A 201 -15.71 22.42 -5.08
N THR A 202 -16.96 22.01 -4.82
CA THR A 202 -17.47 21.79 -3.46
C THR A 202 -17.11 20.41 -2.95
N LEU A 203 -16.79 20.32 -1.65
CA LEU A 203 -16.57 19.04 -0.98
C LEU A 203 -17.80 18.12 -1.09
N MET A 204 -17.57 16.85 -1.42
CA MET A 204 -18.62 15.89 -1.72
C MET A 204 -19.26 15.27 -0.48
N TYR A 205 -20.30 15.94 0.05
CA TYR A 205 -21.18 15.43 1.10
C TYR A 205 -22.30 14.52 0.55
N PRO A 206 -22.89 13.62 1.36
CA PRO A 206 -24.03 12.79 0.94
C PRO A 206 -25.16 13.59 0.26
N GLU A 207 -25.46 14.76 0.82
CA GLU A 207 -26.50 15.69 0.39
C GLU A 207 -26.15 16.51 -0.85
N THR A 208 -24.88 16.52 -1.30
CA THR A 208 -24.53 17.20 -2.56
C THR A 208 -25.28 16.56 -3.73
N GLU A 209 -25.72 17.37 -4.70
CA GLU A 209 -26.37 16.82 -5.89
C GLU A 209 -25.39 15.91 -6.64
N GLU A 210 -25.89 14.80 -7.21
CA GLU A 210 -25.04 13.99 -8.08
C GLU A 210 -24.73 14.79 -9.35
N PRO A 211 -23.45 14.93 -9.73
CA PRO A 211 -23.08 15.68 -10.93
C PRO A 211 -23.73 15.09 -12.18
N ALA A 212 -24.21 15.96 -13.06
CA ALA A 212 -24.83 15.56 -14.33
C ALA A 212 -23.88 14.77 -15.25
N ASN A 213 -22.56 14.90 -15.04
CA ASN A 213 -21.52 14.21 -15.79
C ASN A 213 -20.56 13.45 -14.86
N HIS A 214 -21.06 12.92 -13.74
CA HIS A 214 -20.25 12.19 -12.77
C HIS A 214 -19.59 10.98 -13.46
N THR A 215 -18.29 11.08 -13.71
CA THR A 215 -17.52 9.94 -14.20
C THR A 215 -17.50 8.87 -13.11
N ARG A 216 -17.22 7.61 -13.43
CA ARG A 216 -17.06 6.57 -12.39
C ARG A 216 -15.93 6.89 -11.37
N PHE A 217 -15.16 7.96 -11.56
CA PHE A 217 -13.95 8.27 -10.83
C PHE A 217 -14.08 9.37 -9.76
N ASP A 218 -15.28 9.95 -9.55
CA ASP A 218 -15.48 11.12 -8.67
C ASP A 218 -16.44 10.89 -7.50
N ARG A 219 -16.30 9.78 -6.78
CA ARG A 219 -17.31 9.36 -5.79
C ARG A 219 -17.35 10.23 -4.52
N LYS A 220 -18.57 10.40 -3.98
CA LYS A 220 -18.78 10.94 -2.62
C LYS A 220 -18.08 10.08 -1.58
N TRP A 221 -17.41 10.72 -0.62
CA TRP A 221 -16.52 10.01 0.32
C TRP A 221 -16.58 10.50 1.77
N THR A 222 -17.02 11.74 2.02
CA THR A 222 -17.01 12.36 3.36
C THR A 222 -17.77 11.55 4.41
N HIS A 223 -18.86 10.89 4.04
CA HIS A 223 -19.64 10.01 4.93
C HIS A 223 -18.90 8.75 5.40
N MET A 224 -17.80 8.39 4.76
CA MET A 224 -17.00 7.22 5.10
C MET A 224 -15.93 7.50 6.17
N VAL A 225 -15.81 8.74 6.62
CA VAL A 225 -14.71 9.22 7.45
C VAL A 225 -14.95 8.98 8.94
N GLU A 226 -16.18 9.17 9.42
CA GLU A 226 -16.49 9.26 10.85
C GLU A 226 -16.01 8.04 11.67
N ASP A 227 -16.10 6.84 11.11
CA ASP A 227 -15.73 5.59 11.77
C ASP A 227 -14.24 5.22 11.62
N LYS A 228 -13.41 6.08 11.01
CA LYS A 228 -12.00 5.81 10.70
C LYS A 228 -11.02 6.33 11.75
N GLU A 229 -9.84 5.72 11.84
CA GLU A 229 -8.72 6.25 12.64
C GLU A 229 -7.79 7.08 11.76
N PHE A 230 -7.53 6.58 10.55
CA PHE A 230 -6.67 7.22 9.57
C PHE A 230 -7.42 7.44 8.27
N VAL A 231 -7.28 8.64 7.71
CA VAL A 231 -7.66 8.95 6.33
C VAL A 231 -6.37 9.20 5.56
N VAL A 232 -6.05 8.33 4.62
CA VAL A 232 -4.89 8.48 3.73
C VAL A 232 -5.38 9.11 2.43
N LEU A 233 -4.90 10.30 2.13
CA LEU A 233 -5.37 11.08 0.99
C LEU A 233 -4.25 11.32 -0.02
N ASN A 234 -4.55 11.13 -1.30
CA ASN A 234 -3.71 11.59 -2.41
C ASN A 234 -4.58 12.02 -3.59
N THR A 235 -4.25 13.18 -4.17
CA THR A 235 -4.89 13.66 -5.40
C THR A 235 -3.93 14.60 -6.12
N GLY A 236 -3.81 14.46 -7.43
CA GLY A 236 -2.98 15.36 -8.23
C GLY A 236 -2.93 15.01 -9.71
N ALA A 237 -3.06 13.73 -10.08
CA ALA A 237 -2.81 13.28 -11.45
C ALA A 237 -3.81 13.83 -12.49
N HIS A 238 -5.02 14.18 -12.06
CA HIS A 238 -6.09 14.68 -12.93
C HIS A 238 -6.30 16.18 -12.81
N TRP A 239 -5.62 16.84 -11.86
CA TRP A 239 -5.70 18.29 -11.76
C TRP A 239 -5.13 18.95 -13.01
N GLY A 240 -5.71 20.10 -13.38
CA GLY A 240 -5.36 20.77 -14.61
C GLY A 240 -3.92 21.31 -14.66
N ASP A 241 -3.64 22.08 -15.69
CA ASP A 241 -2.33 22.70 -15.87
C ASP A 241 -1.94 23.62 -14.70
N HIS A 242 -0.64 23.85 -14.51
CA HIS A 242 -0.10 24.57 -13.34
C HIS A 242 -0.32 26.09 -13.35
N ARG A 243 -1.37 26.55 -14.03
CA ARG A 243 -1.78 27.95 -14.01
C ARG A 243 -2.33 28.32 -12.63
N SER A 244 -2.21 29.60 -12.27
CA SER A 244 -2.61 30.15 -10.96
C SER A 244 -4.01 29.73 -10.52
N MET A 245 -4.97 29.69 -11.45
CA MET A 245 -6.35 29.27 -11.19
C MET A 245 -6.46 27.84 -10.64
N TRP A 246 -5.67 26.90 -11.16
CA TRP A 246 -5.72 25.49 -10.71
C TRP A 246 -5.07 25.34 -9.34
N ILE A 247 -3.97 26.05 -9.10
CA ILE A 247 -3.34 26.09 -7.76
C ILE A 247 -4.28 26.69 -6.73
N GLU A 248 -5.01 27.75 -7.08
CA GLU A 248 -6.02 28.36 -6.20
C GLU A 248 -7.14 27.38 -5.86
N ARG A 249 -7.71 26.71 -6.87
CA ARG A 249 -8.74 25.67 -6.67
C ARG A 249 -8.23 24.52 -5.81
N TYR A 250 -7.03 24.01 -6.08
CA TYR A 250 -6.40 22.95 -5.30
C TYR A 250 -6.19 23.39 -3.84
N THR A 251 -5.74 24.64 -3.64
CA THR A 251 -5.54 25.22 -2.31
C THR A 251 -6.85 25.33 -1.54
N ASN A 252 -7.93 25.74 -2.20
CA ASN A 252 -9.24 25.83 -1.57
C ASN A 252 -9.78 24.44 -1.22
N MET A 253 -9.67 23.46 -2.12
CA MET A 253 -9.99 22.06 -1.84
C MET A 253 -9.23 21.55 -0.60
N ALA A 254 -7.90 21.75 -0.55
CA ALA A 254 -7.09 21.24 0.56
C ALA A 254 -7.49 21.87 1.91
N LYS A 255 -7.86 23.16 1.91
CA LYS A 255 -8.40 23.86 3.09
C LYS A 255 -9.76 23.31 3.51
N GLU A 256 -10.66 23.01 2.57
CA GLU A 256 -11.97 22.43 2.88
C GLU A 256 -11.84 21.01 3.45
N VAL A 257 -10.98 20.18 2.85
CA VAL A 257 -10.70 18.82 3.33
C VAL A 257 -10.19 18.85 4.76
N ILE A 258 -9.16 19.65 5.07
CA ILE A 258 -8.59 19.66 6.42
C ILE A 258 -9.58 20.23 7.44
N ALA A 259 -10.34 21.27 7.08
CA ALA A 259 -11.38 21.83 7.93
C ALA A 259 -12.52 20.82 8.19
N PHE A 260 -12.85 19.98 7.22
CA PHE A 260 -13.79 18.87 7.40
C PHE A 260 -13.23 17.80 8.34
N ILE A 261 -12.00 17.31 8.10
CA ILE A 261 -11.40 16.29 8.96
C ILE A 261 -11.20 16.78 10.40
N ASP A 262 -10.90 18.07 10.60
CA ASP A 262 -10.71 18.65 11.94
C ASP A 262 -11.97 18.64 12.81
N GLN A 263 -13.15 18.43 12.22
CA GLN A 263 -14.39 18.19 12.97
C GLN A 263 -14.37 16.86 13.75
N PHE A 264 -13.49 15.93 13.36
CA PHE A 264 -13.34 14.61 13.97
C PHE A 264 -12.02 14.52 14.77
N PRO A 265 -12.06 14.70 16.10
CA PRO A 265 -10.84 14.82 16.91
C PRO A 265 -10.02 13.53 16.96
N HIS A 266 -10.62 12.38 16.64
CA HIS A 266 -9.95 11.08 16.65
C HIS A 266 -9.29 10.69 15.33
N ILE A 267 -9.44 11.50 14.28
CA ILE A 267 -8.95 11.17 12.95
C ILE A 267 -7.62 11.85 12.71
N THR A 268 -6.66 11.07 12.24
CA THR A 268 -5.41 11.57 11.68
C THR A 268 -5.49 11.53 10.16
N LEU A 269 -5.55 12.70 9.52
CA LEU A 269 -5.29 12.86 8.10
C LEU A 269 -3.81 12.60 7.81
N ILE A 270 -3.54 11.70 6.87
CA ILE A 270 -2.22 11.43 6.31
C ILE A 270 -2.29 11.79 4.83
N VAL A 271 -1.63 12.87 4.42
CA VAL A 271 -1.60 13.26 3.00
C VAL A 271 -0.33 12.74 2.36
N ARG A 272 -0.48 11.89 1.35
CA ARG A 272 0.64 11.34 0.59
C ARG A 272 0.98 12.24 -0.59
N THR A 273 2.26 12.58 -0.75
CA THR A 273 2.72 13.40 -1.88
C THR A 273 2.53 12.69 -3.22
N SER A 274 2.20 13.45 -4.26
CA SER A 274 2.14 12.95 -5.63
C SER A 274 3.55 12.88 -6.22
N VAL A 275 3.85 11.81 -6.94
CA VAL A 275 5.18 11.53 -7.52
C VAL A 275 5.05 11.61 -9.03
N PRO A 276 5.88 12.41 -9.72
CA PRO A 276 5.77 12.56 -11.16
C PRO A 276 6.12 11.27 -11.90
N GLY A 277 5.57 11.12 -13.11
CA GLY A 277 5.96 10.05 -14.03
C GLY A 277 7.24 10.37 -14.80
N HIS A 278 7.73 9.42 -15.59
CA HIS A 278 8.97 9.56 -16.36
C HIS A 278 8.76 9.38 -17.86
N THR A 279 9.02 10.40 -18.64
CA THR A 279 8.97 10.31 -20.11
C THR A 279 10.01 9.31 -20.61
N ASN A 280 9.63 8.48 -21.58
CA ASN A 280 10.45 7.39 -22.12
C ASN A 280 10.98 6.46 -21.00
N CYS A 281 10.11 6.03 -20.09
CA CYS A 281 10.50 5.27 -18.91
C CYS A 281 11.19 3.93 -19.21
N SER A 282 11.14 3.41 -20.44
CA SER A 282 11.91 2.22 -20.84
C SER A 282 13.42 2.39 -20.75
N GLN A 283 13.93 3.63 -20.73
CA GLN A 283 15.36 3.91 -20.66
C GLN A 283 15.98 3.59 -19.30
N TYR A 284 15.17 3.46 -18.24
CA TYR A 284 15.63 3.23 -16.87
C TYR A 284 15.58 1.74 -16.52
N SER A 285 16.65 1.27 -15.88
CA SER A 285 16.78 -0.13 -15.40
C SER A 285 17.13 -0.22 -13.92
N ALA A 286 17.33 0.93 -13.27
CA ALA A 286 17.66 1.10 -11.87
C ALA A 286 17.21 2.50 -11.42
N PRO A 287 17.15 2.76 -10.10
CA PRO A 287 16.96 4.10 -9.58
C PRO A 287 17.99 5.08 -10.13
N LEU A 288 17.53 6.30 -10.39
CA LEU A 288 18.39 7.44 -10.66
C LEU A 288 19.20 7.81 -9.42
N LEU A 289 20.42 8.31 -9.64
CA LEU A 289 21.25 8.86 -8.56
C LEU A 289 20.75 10.24 -8.13
N GLU A 290 20.27 11.02 -9.10
CA GLU A 290 19.70 12.35 -8.92
C GLU A 290 18.44 12.45 -9.80
N ASP A 291 17.47 13.25 -9.36
CA ASP A 291 16.22 13.46 -10.08
C ASP A 291 16.47 14.05 -11.47
N ASP A 292 15.69 13.65 -12.47
CA ASP A 292 15.71 14.23 -13.82
C ASP A 292 14.41 15.02 -14.06
N PRO A 293 14.40 16.33 -13.79
CA PRO A 293 13.21 17.16 -13.92
C PRO A 293 12.61 17.15 -15.33
N ASP A 294 13.44 17.01 -16.36
CA ASP A 294 12.98 17.05 -17.75
C ASP A 294 12.16 15.81 -18.10
N SER A 295 12.43 14.68 -17.43
CA SER A 295 11.64 13.46 -17.58
C SER A 295 10.19 13.64 -17.13
N HIS A 296 9.88 14.63 -16.30
CA HIS A 296 8.55 14.86 -15.72
C HIS A 296 7.66 15.79 -16.55
N ASN A 297 8.13 16.28 -17.71
CA ASN A 297 7.40 17.28 -18.51
C ASN A 297 6.15 16.75 -19.24
N SER A 298 5.94 15.43 -19.28
CA SER A 298 4.73 14.84 -19.85
C SER A 298 3.52 15.05 -18.96
N TYR A 299 2.34 15.26 -19.58
CA TYR A 299 1.04 15.36 -18.90
C TYR A 299 1.03 16.31 -17.69
N ASN A 300 1.90 17.33 -17.70
CA ASN A 300 2.05 18.29 -16.61
C ASN A 300 2.48 17.64 -15.27
N TRP A 301 3.27 16.55 -15.24
CA TRP A 301 3.66 15.96 -13.94
C TRP A 301 4.61 16.84 -13.12
N GLN A 302 5.39 17.71 -13.76
CA GLN A 302 6.34 18.61 -13.11
C GLN A 302 5.73 19.52 -12.03
N GLY A 303 4.43 19.82 -12.10
CA GLY A 303 3.77 20.65 -11.08
C GLY A 303 3.08 19.86 -9.97
N PHE A 304 3.25 18.53 -9.89
CA PHE A 304 2.95 17.80 -8.66
C PHE A 304 3.68 18.40 -7.46
N THR A 305 4.89 18.94 -7.65
CA THR A 305 5.62 19.69 -6.63
C THR A 305 4.84 20.89 -6.09
N LEU A 306 4.08 21.60 -6.93
CA LEU A 306 3.26 22.73 -6.48
C LEU A 306 2.11 22.25 -5.59
N PHE A 307 1.41 21.19 -5.99
CA PHE A 307 0.35 20.58 -5.17
C PHE A 307 0.90 20.00 -3.85
N ASN A 308 2.08 19.36 -3.89
CA ASN A 308 2.76 18.87 -2.70
C ASN A 308 3.12 20.00 -1.74
N ASN A 309 3.55 21.16 -2.25
CA ASN A 309 3.87 22.34 -1.44
C ASN A 309 2.63 22.95 -0.78
N VAL A 310 1.48 22.95 -1.45
CA VAL A 310 0.20 23.36 -0.82
C VAL A 310 -0.08 22.53 0.43
N TRP A 311 0.07 21.20 0.34
CA TRP A 311 -0.12 20.33 1.50
C TRP A 311 0.96 20.50 2.57
N ARG A 312 2.23 20.70 2.21
CA ARG A 312 3.30 21.04 3.18
C ARG A 312 2.93 22.28 3.99
N ASP A 313 2.51 23.35 3.31
CA ASP A 313 2.20 24.64 3.93
C ASP A 313 0.96 24.58 4.84
N ILE A 314 -0.05 23.80 4.44
CA ILE A 314 -1.25 23.57 5.24
C ILE A 314 -0.90 22.71 6.46
N LEU A 315 -0.27 21.55 6.28
CA LEU A 315 0.00 20.61 7.37
C LEU A 315 1.01 21.16 8.40
N ALA A 316 1.91 22.06 8.00
CA ALA A 316 2.78 22.78 8.93
C ALA A 316 2.00 23.55 10.02
N LYS A 317 0.73 23.91 9.74
CA LYS A 317 -0.16 24.61 10.68
C LYS A 317 -1.11 23.67 11.43
N HIS A 318 -1.14 22.37 11.07
CA HIS A 318 -2.04 21.36 11.62
C HIS A 318 -1.23 20.13 12.09
N PRO A 319 -0.48 20.22 13.20
CA PRO A 319 0.50 19.21 13.63
C PRO A 319 -0.10 17.85 14.02
N LYS A 320 -1.42 17.75 14.16
CA LYS A 320 -2.15 16.48 14.32
C LYS A 320 -2.07 15.62 13.06
N HIS A 321 -1.88 16.25 11.90
CA HIS A 321 -1.92 15.64 10.59
C HIS A 321 -0.54 15.51 9.99
N ILE A 322 -0.37 14.54 9.10
CA ILE A 322 0.96 14.07 8.70
C ILE A 322 1.07 14.13 7.19
N LEU A 323 2.21 14.63 6.72
CA LEU A 323 2.61 14.47 5.33
C LEU A 323 3.39 13.16 5.20
N LEU A 324 2.85 12.23 4.42
CA LEU A 324 3.57 11.04 3.97
C LEU A 324 4.34 11.41 2.69
N ASP A 325 5.59 11.82 2.87
CA ASP A 325 6.44 12.20 1.75
C ASP A 325 7.07 10.97 1.09
N VAL A 326 6.58 10.64 -0.10
CA VAL A 326 7.06 9.53 -0.94
C VAL A 326 7.89 10.01 -2.13
N GLY A 327 8.37 11.26 -2.09
CA GLY A 327 9.12 11.91 -3.17
C GLY A 327 10.35 11.13 -3.62
N ALA A 328 10.96 10.31 -2.76
CA ALA A 328 12.09 9.43 -3.10
C ALA A 328 11.82 8.47 -4.26
N THR A 329 10.54 8.17 -4.57
CA THR A 329 10.17 7.38 -5.74
C THR A 329 10.19 8.15 -7.06
N SER A 330 10.42 9.47 -7.08
CA SER A 330 10.74 10.20 -8.32
C SER A 330 12.05 9.72 -8.94
N LEU A 331 12.90 9.04 -8.18
CA LEU A 331 14.11 8.42 -8.71
C LEU A 331 13.84 7.06 -9.40
N ARG A 332 12.59 6.60 -9.45
CA ARG A 332 12.23 5.20 -9.77
C ARG A 332 11.64 5.00 -11.16
N GLY A 333 12.19 5.68 -12.17
CA GLY A 333 11.78 5.50 -13.57
C GLY A 333 11.80 4.04 -14.06
N ASP A 334 12.58 3.17 -13.41
CA ASP A 334 12.72 1.73 -13.68
C ASP A 334 11.48 0.88 -13.33
N GLY A 335 10.61 1.39 -12.46
CA GLY A 335 9.48 0.64 -11.91
C GLY A 335 8.15 0.80 -12.62
N HIS A 336 8.07 1.60 -13.70
CA HIS A 336 6.79 1.96 -14.33
C HIS A 336 6.06 0.78 -14.97
N ARG A 337 4.73 0.89 -15.08
CA ARG A 337 3.81 -0.20 -15.42
C ARG A 337 4.06 -0.78 -16.81
N ASN A 338 3.92 0.06 -17.83
CA ASN A 338 4.05 -0.32 -19.22
C ASN A 338 5.03 0.66 -19.88
N PRO A 339 6.30 0.26 -20.06
CA PRO A 339 7.31 1.17 -20.57
C PRO A 339 6.84 1.91 -21.83
N ASP A 340 6.92 3.24 -21.77
CA ASP A 340 6.56 4.20 -22.82
C ASP A 340 5.07 4.28 -23.21
N VAL A 341 4.20 3.54 -22.51
CA VAL A 341 2.73 3.62 -22.66
C VAL A 341 2.07 4.14 -21.38
N ASP A 342 2.52 3.65 -20.22
CA ASP A 342 2.09 4.08 -18.89
C ASP A 342 3.34 4.26 -18.03
N CYS A 343 3.87 5.48 -18.09
CA CYS A 343 5.01 5.93 -17.31
C CYS A 343 4.60 6.80 -16.12
N LEU A 344 3.37 6.67 -15.65
CA LEU A 344 2.89 7.32 -14.43
C LEU A 344 2.68 6.28 -13.33
N HIS A 345 1.94 5.22 -13.64
CA HIS A 345 1.72 4.14 -12.68
C HIS A 345 2.96 3.24 -12.59
N TYR A 346 3.20 2.68 -11.42
CA TYR A 346 4.21 1.65 -11.20
C TYR A 346 3.66 0.23 -11.37
N CYS A 347 4.55 -0.73 -11.57
CA CYS A 347 4.21 -2.14 -11.38
C CYS A 347 4.10 -2.51 -9.91
N LEU A 348 3.21 -3.45 -9.61
CA LEU A 348 3.13 -4.12 -8.32
C LEU A 348 3.54 -5.60 -8.44
N PRO A 349 4.40 -6.12 -7.54
CA PRO A 349 5.17 -5.39 -6.53
C PRO A 349 6.21 -4.46 -7.17
N GLY A 350 6.63 -3.42 -6.45
CA GLY A 350 7.54 -2.40 -6.98
C GLY A 350 7.70 -1.16 -6.08
N PRO A 351 8.07 0.00 -6.64
CA PRO A 351 8.36 1.21 -5.87
C PRO A 351 7.27 1.64 -4.87
N VAL A 352 6.00 1.37 -5.20
CA VAL A 352 4.83 1.67 -4.37
C VAL A 352 4.85 0.96 -3.02
N ASP A 353 5.53 -0.18 -2.91
CA ASP A 353 5.63 -0.94 -1.65
C ASP A 353 6.40 -0.13 -0.59
N THR A 354 7.28 0.76 -1.05
CA THR A 354 7.96 1.72 -0.18
C THR A 354 6.98 2.74 0.38
N TRP A 355 5.96 3.17 -0.37
CA TRP A 355 4.93 4.09 0.15
C TRP A 355 4.19 3.47 1.32
N ASN A 356 3.89 2.17 1.24
CA ASN A 356 3.21 1.43 2.31
C ASN A 356 4.13 1.09 3.48
N THR A 357 5.42 0.88 3.24
CA THR A 357 6.44 0.77 4.30
C THR A 357 6.55 2.08 5.10
N LEU A 358 6.57 3.23 4.40
CA LEU A 358 6.60 4.55 5.04
C LEU A 358 5.29 4.85 5.79
N LEU A 359 4.13 4.52 5.20
CA LEU A 359 2.84 4.66 5.86
C LEU A 359 2.76 3.82 7.15
N TYR A 360 3.15 2.55 7.07
CA TYR A 360 3.22 1.66 8.23
C TYR A 360 4.15 2.23 9.31
N HIS A 361 5.34 2.71 8.92
CA HIS A 361 6.27 3.32 9.86
C HIS A 361 5.67 4.51 10.61
N ILE A 362 4.95 5.39 9.90
CA ILE A 362 4.22 6.52 10.50
C ILE A 362 3.15 6.01 11.46
N ILE A 363 2.25 5.12 11.02
CA ILE A 363 1.12 4.63 11.84
C ILE A 363 1.63 3.96 13.12
N MET A 364 2.71 3.19 13.05
CA MET A 364 3.29 2.52 14.21
C MET A 364 4.11 3.46 15.11
N GLY A 365 4.41 4.69 14.66
CA GLY A 365 5.04 5.74 15.44
C GLY A 365 4.06 6.63 16.21
N LEU A 366 2.76 6.51 15.92
CA LEU A 366 1.66 7.22 16.59
C LEU A 366 1.04 6.37 17.71
#